data_AF-A0A8S0UKC5-F1
#
_entry.id   AF-A0A8S0UKC5-F1
#
_cell.length_a   1.000
_cell.length_b   1.000
_cell.length_c   1.000
_cell.angle_alpha   90.00
_cell.angle_beta   90.00
_cell.angle_gamma   90.00
#
_symmetry.space_group_name_H-M   'P 1'
#
loop_
_entity.id
_entity.type
_entity.pdbx_description
1 polymer ?
#
loop_
_entity_poly.entity_id
_entity_poly.type
_entity_poly.pdbx_seq_one_letter_code
_entity_poly.pdbx_strand_id
1 'polypeptide(L)'
;GTLEINCSKDIKIQGIIGSCTSLEKKGPAVANTVIGQGNTTAWKMCGLDRNTSMTVFFDISSNEKPDPSGTNPQLYIQFITSYQSPDGQTRLRATTVTRRWVDGAVGTEDLVSGFDQEVAAVVMARLASYKMEMEEGFDATRWLDRNLIRLCSKFGDYRKDDPSSFTLNPCFSLFPQFMFNLRRSQFVQVFNNSPDETAYFRILLNREIISNAAVMIQPSLISYSFNSLPAPALLDVSSIGADRILLLDSYFSVVIFHGTTIAQWRNMGYQNQPEHQAFAHLLQAPHDDAELIIRDRFPVPRLVVCDQHGSQARFLLAKLNPSASYSNVHEMAAGSDVIFTDDVSLQVFIDHLQQLAVQAS
;
A
#
# COMPACT_ATOMS: atom_id res chain seq x y z
N GLY A 1 10.77 23.61 9.63
CA GLY A 1 10.37 23.99 8.27
C GLY A 1 8.92 24.47 8.26
N THR A 2 8.55 25.20 7.23
CA THR A 2 7.19 25.66 6.92
C THR A 2 6.85 25.23 5.51
N LEU A 3 5.71 24.57 5.32
CA LEU A 3 5.13 24.26 4.02
C LEU A 3 3.99 25.23 3.76
N GLU A 4 4.00 25.90 2.62
CA GLU A 4 2.89 26.67 2.10
C GLU A 4 2.44 26.08 0.76
N ILE A 5 1.13 26.00 0.54
CA ILE A 5 0.56 25.48 -0.70
C ILE A 5 -0.29 26.56 -1.35
N ASN A 6 0.04 26.86 -2.60
CA ASN A 6 -0.72 27.73 -3.48
C ASN A 6 -1.35 26.89 -4.59
N CYS A 7 -2.57 27.21 -5.01
CA CYS A 7 -3.23 26.50 -6.11
C CYS A 7 -4.11 27.44 -6.93
N SER A 8 -4.53 26.99 -8.11
CA SER A 8 -5.53 27.68 -8.93
C SER A 8 -6.84 27.89 -8.14
N LYS A 9 -7.62 28.92 -8.48
CA LYS A 9 -8.80 29.38 -7.69
C LYS A 9 -9.88 28.31 -7.53
N ASP A 10 -10.00 27.48 -8.56
CA ASP A 10 -10.85 26.31 -8.76
C ASP A 10 -10.44 25.10 -7.91
N ILE A 11 -9.26 25.11 -7.30
CA ILE A 11 -8.80 24.10 -6.35
C ILE A 11 -8.86 24.66 -4.93
N LYS A 12 -9.40 23.88 -4.00
CA LYS A 12 -9.39 24.17 -2.57
C LYS A 12 -8.62 23.10 -1.81
N ILE A 13 -7.98 23.48 -0.71
CA ILE A 13 -7.17 22.60 0.13
C ILE A 13 -7.99 22.19 1.35
N GLN A 14 -8.25 20.89 1.48
CA GLN A 14 -9.00 20.31 2.61
C GLN A 14 -8.11 20.12 3.84
N GLY A 15 -6.84 19.77 3.62
CA GLY A 15 -5.85 19.64 4.68
C GLY A 15 -4.79 18.58 4.39
N ILE A 16 -4.01 18.26 5.42
CA ILE A 16 -2.87 17.33 5.34
C ILE A 16 -3.00 16.21 6.37
N ILE A 17 -2.76 14.96 5.94
CA ILE A 17 -2.41 13.85 6.83
C ILE A 17 -0.89 13.63 6.77
N GLY A 18 -0.23 13.75 7.92
CA GLY A 18 1.23 13.63 8.06
C GLY A 18 1.75 14.42 9.26
N SER A 19 3.06 14.33 9.51
CA SER A 19 3.72 14.97 10.66
C SER A 19 3.87 16.49 10.50
N CYS A 20 2.79 17.23 10.72
CA CYS A 20 2.77 18.69 10.65
C CYS A 20 1.72 19.30 11.60
N THR A 21 1.77 20.62 11.78
CA THR A 21 0.78 21.38 12.54
C THR A 21 0.32 22.58 11.73
N SER A 22 -0.98 22.85 11.72
CA SER A 22 -1.56 24.02 11.04
C SER A 22 -0.94 25.34 11.54
N LEU A 23 -0.68 26.26 10.62
CA LEU A 23 -0.34 27.66 10.93
C LEU A 23 -1.57 28.58 10.85
N GLU A 24 -2.76 28.01 10.65
CA GLU A 24 -4.04 28.72 10.63
C GLU A 24 -4.14 29.86 9.61
N LYS A 25 -3.23 29.89 8.63
CA LYS A 25 -3.26 30.83 7.50
C LYS A 25 -4.56 30.64 6.70
N LYS A 26 -5.50 31.56 6.87
CA LYS A 26 -6.77 31.58 6.15
C LYS A 26 -6.59 32.15 4.74
N GLY A 27 -7.50 31.79 3.85
CA GLY A 27 -7.50 32.33 2.50
C GLY A 27 -8.56 31.69 1.61
N PRO A 28 -8.76 32.22 0.40
CA PRO A 28 -9.77 31.73 -0.54
C PRO A 28 -9.49 30.31 -1.05
N ALA A 29 -8.27 29.79 -0.86
CA ALA A 29 -7.89 28.43 -1.23
C ALA A 29 -8.19 27.38 -0.14
N VAL A 30 -8.68 27.78 1.05
CA VAL A 30 -9.07 26.82 2.10
C VAL A 30 -10.45 26.23 1.77
N ALA A 31 -10.59 24.90 1.82
CA ALA A 31 -11.86 24.23 1.60
C ALA A 31 -12.77 24.27 2.83
N ASN A 32 -14.09 24.13 2.62
CA ASN A 32 -15.06 24.00 3.70
C ASN A 32 -15.01 22.61 4.36
N THR A 33 -14.75 21.58 3.56
CA THR A 33 -14.57 20.20 4.03
C THR A 33 -13.14 20.02 4.51
N VAL A 34 -12.96 19.52 5.73
CA VAL A 34 -11.66 19.41 6.39
C VAL A 34 -11.24 17.95 6.50
N ILE A 35 -10.00 17.65 6.10
CA ILE A 35 -9.37 16.33 6.28
C ILE A 35 -7.99 16.53 6.93
N GLY A 36 -7.73 15.82 8.03
CA GLY A 36 -6.47 15.94 8.75
C GLY A 36 -6.25 17.32 9.35
N GLN A 37 -5.01 17.80 9.29
CA GLN A 37 -4.63 19.16 9.66
C GLN A 37 -5.09 20.13 8.55
N GLY A 38 -6.33 20.60 8.63
CA GLY A 38 -6.91 21.51 7.62
C GLY A 38 -7.11 22.94 8.10
N ASN A 39 -8.11 23.61 7.53
CA ASN A 39 -8.45 25.01 7.82
C ASN A 39 -7.30 26.01 7.61
N THR A 40 -6.35 25.68 6.74
CA THR A 40 -5.17 26.49 6.45
C THR A 40 -4.59 26.19 5.06
N THR A 41 -3.71 27.07 4.58
CA THR A 41 -2.83 26.82 3.42
C THR A 41 -1.35 26.72 3.81
N ALA A 42 -1.02 26.75 5.10
CA ALA A 42 0.35 26.69 5.59
C ALA A 42 0.49 25.83 6.86
N TRP A 43 1.59 25.08 6.94
CA TRP A 43 1.87 24.14 8.03
C TRP A 43 3.30 24.27 8.52
N LYS A 44 3.49 24.08 9.82
CA LYS A 44 4.81 23.93 10.45
C LYS A 44 5.17 22.44 10.51
N MET A 45 6.42 22.14 10.16
CA MET A 45 7.05 20.83 10.31
C MET A 45 8.29 20.99 11.17
N CYS A 46 8.29 20.47 12.40
CA CYS A 46 9.41 20.66 13.33
C CYS A 46 10.64 19.82 12.95
N GLY A 47 10.44 18.64 12.38
CA GLY A 47 11.47 17.80 11.79
C GLY A 47 11.00 17.29 10.43
N LEU A 48 11.91 17.29 9.47
CA LEU A 48 11.71 16.66 8.16
C LEU A 48 13.05 16.14 7.67
N ASP A 49 13.00 15.08 6.89
CA ASP A 49 14.14 14.48 6.20
C ASP A 49 13.77 14.21 4.73
N ARG A 50 14.63 13.49 4.02
CA ARG A 50 14.42 13.17 2.60
C ARG A 50 13.27 12.18 2.35
N ASN A 51 12.87 11.42 3.37
CA ASN A 51 11.85 10.38 3.26
C ASN A 51 10.49 10.86 3.80
N THR A 52 10.44 12.05 4.39
CA THR A 52 9.22 12.65 4.91
C THR A 52 8.24 12.94 3.78
N SER A 53 7.17 12.15 3.74
CA SER A 53 6.04 12.30 2.84
C SER A 53 4.79 12.72 3.63
N MET A 54 3.91 13.48 2.99
CA MET A 54 2.62 13.88 3.53
C MET A 54 1.54 13.72 2.47
N THR A 55 0.30 13.46 2.87
CA THR A 55 -0.84 13.41 1.96
C THR A 55 -1.62 14.70 2.05
N VAL A 56 -1.71 15.43 0.94
CA VAL A 56 -2.51 16.66 0.83
C VAL A 56 -3.82 16.33 0.12
N PHE A 57 -4.94 16.69 0.73
CA PHE A 57 -6.27 16.51 0.16
C PHE A 57 -6.77 17.81 -0.46
N PHE A 58 -7.30 17.70 -1.67
CA PHE A 58 -7.84 18.81 -2.43
C PHE A 58 -9.31 18.58 -2.75
N ASP A 59 -10.04 19.66 -2.91
CA ASP A 59 -11.41 19.69 -3.39
C ASP A 59 -11.49 20.54 -4.66
N ILE A 60 -12.39 20.18 -5.56
CA ILE A 60 -12.63 20.94 -6.79
C ILE A 60 -13.84 21.83 -6.55
N SER A 61 -13.65 23.14 -6.65
CA SER A 61 -14.71 24.12 -6.40
C SER A 61 -15.85 23.95 -7.41
N SER A 62 -17.07 23.70 -6.90
CA SER A 62 -18.28 23.60 -7.72
C SER A 62 -18.78 24.95 -8.25
N ASN A 63 -18.40 26.05 -7.61
CA ASN A 63 -18.86 27.41 -7.91
C ASN A 63 -18.09 28.08 -9.05
N GLU A 64 -16.88 27.62 -9.35
CA GLU A 64 -16.03 28.12 -10.44
C GLU A 64 -15.70 26.93 -11.34
N LYS A 65 -16.65 26.53 -12.19
CA LYS A 65 -16.39 25.43 -13.14
C LYS A 65 -15.25 25.87 -14.07
N PRO A 66 -14.11 25.18 -14.08
CA PRO A 66 -13.05 25.48 -15.02
C PRO A 66 -13.61 25.25 -16.42
N ASP A 67 -13.52 26.26 -17.29
CA ASP A 67 -13.87 26.10 -18.69
C ASP A 67 -12.74 25.29 -19.37
N PRO A 68 -12.98 24.02 -19.74
CA PRO A 68 -11.94 23.18 -20.35
C PRO A 68 -11.53 23.71 -21.74
N SER A 69 -12.35 24.59 -22.34
CA SER A 69 -12.10 25.28 -23.60
C SER A 69 -11.59 26.72 -23.43
N GLY A 70 -11.40 27.16 -22.19
CA GLY A 70 -10.91 28.49 -21.86
C GLY A 70 -9.42 28.70 -22.18
N THR A 71 -8.97 29.95 -22.05
CA THR A 71 -7.61 30.39 -22.38
C THR A 71 -6.48 29.74 -21.58
N ASN A 72 -6.78 29.13 -20.43
CA ASN A 72 -5.83 28.31 -19.68
C ASN A 72 -6.52 27.04 -19.16
N PRO A 73 -6.45 25.91 -19.89
CA PRO A 73 -7.11 24.67 -19.49
C PRO A 73 -6.31 23.90 -18.41
N GLN A 74 -5.29 24.52 -17.81
CA GLN A 74 -4.42 23.89 -16.83
C GLN A 74 -4.72 24.36 -15.40
N LEU A 75 -4.67 23.41 -14.47
CA LEU A 75 -4.57 23.69 -13.05
C LEU A 75 -3.10 23.73 -12.63
N TYR A 76 -2.81 24.50 -11.59
CA TYR A 76 -1.48 24.65 -11.02
C TYR A 76 -1.57 24.45 -9.51
N ILE A 77 -0.60 23.71 -8.97
CA ILE A 77 -0.40 23.54 -7.53
C ILE A 77 1.07 23.78 -7.26
N GLN A 78 1.39 24.69 -6.34
CA GLN A 78 2.73 25.01 -5.95
C GLN A 78 2.94 24.74 -4.47
N PHE A 79 3.95 23.94 -4.16
CA PHE A 79 4.40 23.63 -2.82
C PHE A 79 5.67 24.44 -2.55
N ILE A 80 5.65 25.25 -1.49
CA ILE A 80 6.78 26.07 -1.06
C ILE A 80 7.19 25.60 0.33
N THR A 81 8.35 24.95 0.44
CA THR A 81 8.90 24.47 1.71
C THR A 81 10.11 25.29 2.10
N SER A 82 9.99 26.10 3.15
CA SER A 82 11.11 26.80 3.80
C SER A 82 11.63 25.98 4.98
N TYR A 83 12.93 25.74 5.08
CA TYR A 83 13.51 24.95 6.16
C TYR A 83 14.96 25.34 6.45
N GLN A 84 15.43 25.00 7.63
CA GLN A 84 16.84 25.09 7.97
C GLN A 84 17.53 23.78 7.60
N SER A 85 18.55 23.82 6.75
CA SER A 85 19.36 22.64 6.43
C SER A 85 20.34 22.32 7.56
N PRO A 86 20.92 21.10 7.59
CA PRO A 86 21.83 20.69 8.66
C PRO A 86 23.09 21.56 8.81
N ASP A 87 23.49 22.27 7.76
CA ASP A 87 24.57 23.27 7.74
C ASP A 87 24.16 24.63 8.35
N GLY A 88 22.93 24.75 8.88
CA GLY A 88 22.39 25.96 9.48
C GLY A 88 21.80 26.97 8.49
N GLN A 89 21.92 26.74 7.18
CA GLN A 89 21.40 27.65 6.17
C GLN A 89 19.88 27.57 6.04
N THR A 90 19.24 28.71 5.81
CA THR A 90 17.82 28.75 5.43
C THR A 90 17.70 28.42 3.94
N ARG A 91 16.93 27.39 3.60
CA ARG A 91 16.67 26.97 2.23
C ARG A 91 15.18 27.05 1.94
N LEU A 92 14.87 27.30 0.67
CA LEU A 92 13.52 27.26 0.13
C LEU A 92 13.48 26.27 -1.03
N ARG A 93 12.56 25.31 -0.96
CA ARG A 93 12.26 24.35 -2.03
C ARG A 93 10.89 24.69 -2.60
N ALA A 94 10.84 25.00 -3.89
CA ALA A 94 9.59 25.23 -4.61
C ALA A 94 9.36 24.09 -5.61
N THR A 95 8.18 23.49 -5.57
CA THR A 95 7.74 22.45 -6.52
C THR A 95 6.41 22.91 -7.10
N THR A 96 6.34 23.12 -8.41
CA THR A 96 5.09 23.44 -9.12
C THR A 96 4.67 22.25 -9.96
N VAL A 97 3.43 21.79 -9.79
CA VAL A 97 2.82 20.73 -10.58
C VAL A 97 1.66 21.33 -11.38
N THR A 98 1.49 20.87 -12.61
CA THR A 98 0.36 21.24 -13.46
C THR A 98 -0.32 20.01 -14.06
N ARG A 99 -1.64 20.10 -14.25
CA ARG A 99 -2.48 19.09 -14.93
C ARG A 99 -3.51 19.79 -15.79
N ARG A 100 -4.04 19.09 -16.81
CA ARG A 100 -5.11 19.58 -17.67
C ARG A 100 -6.47 19.26 -17.06
N TRP A 101 -7.41 20.20 -17.16
CA TRP A 101 -8.81 19.95 -16.86
C TRP A 101 -9.46 19.05 -17.91
N VAL A 102 -10.29 18.12 -17.45
CA VAL A 102 -10.99 17.16 -18.30
C VAL A 102 -12.48 17.23 -17.97
N ASP A 103 -13.32 17.30 -19.00
CA ASP A 103 -14.77 17.17 -18.83
C ASP A 103 -15.10 15.70 -18.55
N GLY A 104 -15.65 15.41 -17.38
CA GLY A 104 -16.00 14.06 -16.96
C GLY A 104 -17.12 13.40 -17.80
N ALA A 105 -17.85 14.16 -18.62
CA ALA A 105 -18.84 13.59 -19.54
C ALA A 105 -18.22 13.04 -20.84
N VAL A 106 -17.02 13.50 -21.21
CA VAL A 106 -16.39 13.20 -22.52
C VAL A 106 -15.02 12.55 -22.37
N GLY A 107 -14.26 12.87 -21.32
CA GLY A 107 -12.89 12.42 -21.11
C GLY A 107 -12.73 11.31 -20.07
N THR A 108 -13.65 10.34 -20.01
CA THR A 108 -13.54 9.21 -19.07
C THR A 108 -12.22 8.45 -19.24
N GLU A 109 -11.73 8.27 -20.47
CA GLU A 109 -10.43 7.63 -20.75
C GLU A 109 -9.25 8.43 -20.18
N ASP A 110 -9.25 9.76 -20.33
CA ASP A 110 -8.23 10.63 -19.76
C ASP A 110 -8.21 10.50 -18.22
N LEU A 111 -9.38 10.44 -17.58
CA LEU A 111 -9.51 10.24 -16.13
C LEU A 111 -9.00 8.86 -15.70
N VAL A 112 -9.32 7.81 -16.45
CA VAL A 112 -8.84 6.44 -16.23
C VAL A 112 -7.32 6.38 -16.31
N SER A 113 -6.73 6.99 -17.34
CA SER A 113 -5.26 7.02 -17.52
C SER A 113 -4.54 7.83 -16.43
N GLY A 114 -5.23 8.80 -15.81
CA GLY A 114 -4.70 9.60 -14.70
C GLY A 114 -4.80 8.93 -13.34
N PHE A 115 -5.46 7.76 -13.23
CA PHE A 115 -5.60 7.05 -11.96
C PHE A 115 -4.33 6.27 -11.62
N ASP A 116 -3.73 6.61 -10.49
CA ASP A 116 -2.59 5.90 -9.91
C ASP A 116 -3.08 5.02 -8.76
N GLN A 117 -3.18 3.72 -9.01
CA GLN A 117 -3.71 2.75 -8.07
C GLN A 117 -2.84 2.54 -6.82
N GLU A 118 -1.51 2.68 -6.92
CA GLU A 118 -0.62 2.56 -5.75
C GLU A 118 -0.78 3.77 -4.84
N VAL A 119 -0.77 4.97 -5.41
CA VAL A 119 -1.02 6.22 -4.66
C VAL A 119 -2.41 6.19 -4.04
N ALA A 120 -3.44 5.79 -4.80
CA ALA A 120 -4.80 5.68 -4.29
C ALA A 120 -4.88 4.70 -3.11
N ALA A 121 -4.22 3.54 -3.19
CA ALA A 121 -4.21 2.56 -2.10
C ALA A 121 -3.58 3.12 -0.83
N VAL A 122 -2.42 3.79 -0.95
CA VAL A 122 -1.74 4.42 0.19
C VAL A 122 -2.58 5.57 0.77
N VAL A 123 -3.18 6.41 -0.06
CA VAL A 123 -4.06 7.51 0.38
C VAL A 123 -5.29 6.96 1.11
N MET A 124 -5.91 5.89 0.62
CA MET A 124 -7.03 5.23 1.28
C MET A 124 -6.61 4.63 2.62
N ALA A 125 -5.42 4.02 2.72
CA ALA A 125 -4.88 3.50 3.97
C ALA A 125 -4.66 4.60 5.01
N ARG A 126 -4.05 5.73 4.62
CA ARG A 126 -3.84 6.89 5.50
C ARG A 126 -5.14 7.51 5.95
N LEU A 127 -6.11 7.65 5.04
CA LEU A 127 -7.42 8.21 5.36
C LEU A 127 -8.22 7.27 6.27
N ALA A 128 -8.22 5.97 6.01
CA ALA A 128 -8.86 4.98 6.89
C ALA A 128 -8.25 5.00 8.29
N SER A 129 -6.91 5.00 8.39
CA SER A 129 -6.18 5.11 9.66
C SER A 129 -6.58 6.37 10.42
N TYR A 130 -6.62 7.53 9.75
CA TYR A 130 -7.02 8.79 10.36
C TYR A 130 -8.47 8.77 10.85
N LYS A 131 -9.41 8.26 10.04
CA LYS A 131 -10.82 8.16 10.42
C LYS A 131 -11.00 7.22 11.62
N MET A 132 -10.28 6.09 11.67
CA MET A 132 -10.28 5.20 12.83
C MET A 132 -9.79 5.86 14.13
N GLU A 133 -8.91 6.85 14.04
CA GLU A 133 -8.43 7.59 15.22
C GLU A 133 -9.39 8.70 15.65
N MET A 134 -10.07 9.35 14.70
CA MET A 134 -10.86 10.55 14.96
C MET A 134 -12.36 10.29 15.12
N GLU A 135 -12.89 9.22 14.51
CA GLU A 135 -14.32 8.92 14.46
C GLU A 135 -14.63 7.70 15.32
N GLU A 136 -15.36 7.92 16.42
CA GLU A 136 -15.82 6.84 17.30
C GLU A 136 -16.78 5.89 16.55
N GLY A 137 -16.55 4.58 16.65
CA GLY A 137 -17.37 3.56 16.00
C GLY A 137 -17.17 3.45 14.48
N PHE A 138 -16.14 4.07 13.91
CA PHE A 138 -15.86 3.99 12.48
C PHE A 138 -15.49 2.56 12.04
N ASP A 139 -16.34 1.98 11.20
CA ASP A 139 -16.10 0.67 10.56
C ASP A 139 -15.27 0.85 9.28
N ALA A 140 -13.95 0.77 9.44
CA ALA A 140 -12.99 0.94 8.35
C ALA A 140 -13.14 -0.12 7.25
N THR A 141 -13.40 -1.38 7.61
CA THR A 141 -13.56 -2.48 6.64
C THR A 141 -14.76 -2.21 5.74
N ARG A 142 -15.92 -1.94 6.33
CA ARG A 142 -17.13 -1.62 5.55
C ARG A 142 -16.97 -0.34 4.73
N TRP A 143 -16.27 0.66 5.26
CA TRP A 143 -15.99 1.90 4.53
C TRP A 143 -15.09 1.64 3.31
N LEU A 144 -14.03 0.85 3.44
CA LEU A 144 -13.16 0.44 2.34
C LEU A 144 -13.96 -0.35 1.29
N ASP A 145 -14.70 -1.38 1.71
CA ASP A 145 -15.48 -2.24 0.83
C ASP A 145 -16.51 -1.43 0.03
N ARG A 146 -17.23 -0.49 0.67
CA ARG A 146 -18.20 0.40 -0.02
C ARG A 146 -17.56 1.33 -1.04
N ASN A 147 -16.39 1.89 -0.74
CA ASN A 147 -15.69 2.76 -1.68
C ASN A 147 -15.12 1.97 -2.87
N LEU A 148 -14.62 0.76 -2.62
CA LEU A 148 -14.15 -0.14 -3.67
C LEU A 148 -15.28 -0.55 -4.60
N ILE A 149 -16.45 -0.95 -4.07
CA ILE A 149 -17.62 -1.30 -4.89
C ILE A 149 -18.01 -0.11 -5.77
N ARG A 150 -18.11 1.10 -5.21
CA ARG A 150 -18.43 2.32 -5.98
C ARG A 150 -17.43 2.59 -7.10
N LEU A 151 -16.14 2.38 -6.86
CA LEU A 151 -15.10 2.55 -7.86
C LEU A 151 -15.30 1.52 -8.99
N CYS A 152 -15.44 0.25 -8.64
CA CYS A 152 -15.63 -0.85 -9.59
C CYS A 152 -16.92 -0.72 -10.40
N SER A 153 -18.03 -0.30 -9.79
CA SER A 153 -19.28 -0.03 -10.51
C SER A 153 -19.19 1.18 -11.43
N LYS A 154 -18.32 2.15 -11.13
CA LYS A 154 -18.18 3.36 -11.95
C LYS A 154 -17.22 3.17 -13.12
N PHE A 155 -16.14 2.42 -12.92
CA PHE A 155 -15.02 2.31 -13.87
C PHE A 155 -14.78 0.89 -14.39
N GLY A 156 -15.57 -0.10 -13.96
CA GLY A 156 -15.54 -1.45 -14.51
C GLY A 156 -16.42 -1.58 -15.74
N ASP A 157 -16.00 -2.45 -16.65
CA ASP A 157 -16.76 -2.84 -17.83
C ASP A 157 -17.49 -4.15 -17.52
N TYR A 158 -18.83 -4.15 -17.62
CA TYR A 158 -19.66 -5.31 -17.34
C TYR A 158 -21.05 -5.21 -17.99
N ARG A 159 -21.69 -6.36 -18.09
CA ARG A 159 -23.13 -6.48 -18.33
C ARG A 159 -23.84 -6.52 -16.99
N LYS A 160 -24.94 -5.75 -16.88
CA LYS A 160 -25.75 -5.70 -15.66
C LYS A 160 -26.19 -7.10 -15.24
N ASP A 161 -26.10 -7.39 -13.95
CA ASP A 161 -26.46 -8.66 -13.32
C ASP A 161 -25.66 -9.89 -13.83
N ASP A 162 -24.55 -9.70 -14.53
CA ASP A 162 -23.67 -10.78 -15.02
C ASP A 162 -22.23 -10.60 -14.50
N PRO A 163 -21.89 -11.19 -13.33
CA PRO A 163 -20.57 -11.06 -12.72
C PRO A 163 -19.42 -11.58 -13.61
N SER A 164 -19.69 -12.58 -14.46
CA SER A 164 -18.67 -13.20 -15.32
C SER A 164 -18.15 -12.27 -16.42
N SER A 165 -18.90 -11.21 -16.73
CA SER A 165 -18.52 -10.20 -17.71
C SER A 165 -17.63 -9.09 -17.14
N PHE A 166 -17.45 -9.05 -15.82
CA PHE A 166 -16.76 -7.96 -15.16
C PHE A 166 -15.26 -7.93 -15.49
N THR A 167 -14.80 -6.79 -15.98
CA THR A 167 -13.38 -6.53 -16.23
C THR A 167 -13.00 -5.13 -15.75
N LEU A 168 -11.71 -4.95 -15.41
CA LEU A 168 -11.16 -3.66 -15.01
C LEU A 168 -10.02 -3.28 -15.96
N ASN A 169 -9.95 -1.99 -16.27
CA ASN A 169 -8.81 -1.42 -16.96
C ASN A 169 -7.51 -1.66 -16.16
N PRO A 170 -6.35 -1.91 -16.80
CA PRO A 170 -5.06 -2.12 -16.12
C PRO A 170 -4.66 -1.03 -15.11
N CYS A 171 -5.11 0.21 -15.31
CA CYS A 171 -4.90 1.30 -14.34
C CYS A 171 -5.56 1.03 -12.99
N PHE A 172 -6.58 0.17 -12.93
CA PHE A 172 -7.36 -0.15 -11.73
C PHE A 172 -7.20 -1.61 -11.26
N SER A 173 -6.61 -2.49 -12.07
CA SER A 173 -6.69 -3.94 -11.87
C SER A 173 -6.04 -4.45 -10.58
N LEU A 174 -5.03 -3.76 -10.04
CA LEU A 174 -4.38 -4.09 -8.77
C LEU A 174 -5.07 -3.45 -7.57
N PHE A 175 -5.88 -2.41 -7.77
CA PHE A 175 -6.52 -1.68 -6.68
C PHE A 175 -7.42 -2.58 -5.79
N PRO A 176 -8.25 -3.50 -6.33
CA PRO A 176 -8.96 -4.47 -5.49
C PRO A 176 -8.04 -5.34 -4.63
N GLN A 177 -6.88 -5.76 -5.16
CA GLN A 177 -5.90 -6.56 -4.43
C GLN A 177 -5.26 -5.75 -3.29
N PHE A 178 -4.94 -4.48 -3.53
CA PHE A 178 -4.49 -3.58 -2.46
C PHE A 178 -5.54 -3.43 -1.36
N MET A 179 -6.82 -3.25 -1.71
CA MET A 179 -7.89 -3.13 -0.70
C MET A 179 -8.09 -4.43 0.08
N PHE A 180 -7.98 -5.58 -0.58
CA PHE A 180 -8.01 -6.89 0.07
C PHE A 180 -6.88 -7.07 1.10
N ASN A 181 -5.67 -6.60 0.78
CA ASN A 181 -4.56 -6.66 1.71
C ASN A 181 -4.67 -5.59 2.82
N LEU A 182 -5.10 -4.38 2.48
CA LEU A 182 -5.29 -3.28 3.44
C LEU A 182 -6.30 -3.64 4.53
N ARG A 183 -7.48 -4.17 4.16
CA ARG A 183 -8.56 -4.49 5.12
C ARG A 183 -8.19 -5.58 6.13
N ARG A 184 -7.19 -6.42 5.79
CA ARG A 184 -6.63 -7.49 6.65
C ARG A 184 -5.32 -7.07 7.32
N SER A 185 -4.76 -5.92 6.95
CA SER A 185 -3.50 -5.43 7.49
C SER A 185 -3.67 -4.95 8.95
N GLN A 186 -2.55 -4.87 9.65
CA GLN A 186 -2.45 -4.34 11.02
C GLN A 186 -2.85 -2.86 11.16
N PHE A 187 -3.04 -2.14 10.04
CA PHE A 187 -3.57 -0.77 10.06
C PHE A 187 -5.07 -0.74 10.37
N VAL A 188 -5.79 -1.78 9.94
CA VAL A 188 -7.26 -1.91 10.06
C VAL A 188 -7.61 -2.96 11.12
N GLN A 189 -7.04 -4.17 11.03
CA GLN A 189 -7.24 -5.24 12.00
C GLN A 189 -6.21 -5.11 13.13
N VAL A 190 -6.58 -4.34 14.16
CA VAL A 190 -5.69 -4.06 15.30
C VAL A 190 -5.67 -5.18 16.34
N PHE A 191 -6.52 -6.20 16.20
CA PHE A 191 -6.48 -7.38 17.07
C PHE A 191 -5.10 -8.03 17.02
N ASN A 192 -4.63 -8.53 18.17
CA ASN A 192 -3.30 -9.10 18.34
C ASN A 192 -2.13 -8.11 18.19
N ASN A 193 -2.40 -6.80 18.18
CA ASN A 193 -1.41 -5.73 18.37
C ASN A 193 -1.74 -4.96 19.66
N SER A 194 -0.69 -4.49 20.34
CA SER A 194 -0.88 -3.49 21.38
C SER A 194 -1.29 -2.12 20.80
N PRO A 195 -1.89 -1.23 21.60
CA PRO A 195 -2.16 0.15 21.17
C PRO A 195 -0.89 0.87 20.67
N ASP A 196 0.25 0.66 21.34
CA ASP A 196 1.53 1.27 21.00
C ASP A 196 2.10 0.75 19.67
N GLU A 197 2.00 -0.56 19.40
CA GLU A 197 2.38 -1.12 18.10
C GLU A 197 1.50 -0.57 16.97
N THR A 198 0.18 -0.46 17.22
CA THR A 198 -0.76 0.11 16.26
C THR A 198 -0.38 1.57 15.95
N ALA A 199 -0.11 2.38 16.97
CA ALA A 199 0.34 3.75 16.81
C ALA A 199 1.67 3.82 16.03
N TYR A 200 2.64 2.96 16.36
CA TYR A 200 3.92 2.87 15.65
C TYR A 200 3.75 2.59 14.16
N PHE A 201 2.92 1.61 13.79
CA PHE A 201 2.65 1.30 12.38
C PHE A 201 2.01 2.48 11.65
N ARG A 202 0.99 3.11 12.26
CA ARG A 202 0.26 4.22 11.64
C ARG A 202 1.12 5.48 11.49
N ILE A 203 2.01 5.76 12.43
CA ILE A 203 2.98 6.86 12.33
C ILE A 203 3.87 6.66 11.09
N LEU A 204 4.38 5.43 10.88
CA LEU A 204 5.24 5.14 9.74
C LEU A 204 4.47 5.17 8.41
N LEU A 205 3.24 4.65 8.36
CA LEU A 205 2.36 4.76 7.20
C LEU A 205 2.15 6.22 6.77
N ASN A 206 1.99 7.13 7.73
CA ASN A 206 1.76 8.56 7.49
C ASN A 206 3.02 9.36 7.16
N ARG A 207 4.21 8.79 7.35
CA ARG A 207 5.50 9.46 7.08
C ARG A 207 6.18 8.96 5.81
N GLU A 208 6.03 7.68 5.47
CA GLU A 208 6.81 7.04 4.41
C GLU A 208 6.41 7.42 2.99
N ILE A 209 7.32 7.25 2.04
CA ILE A 209 7.02 7.45 0.61
C ILE A 209 6.04 6.38 0.09
N ILE A 210 5.43 6.63 -1.07
CA ILE A 210 4.41 5.76 -1.66
C ILE A 210 4.90 4.32 -1.83
N SER A 211 6.11 4.11 -2.37
CA SER A 211 6.67 2.76 -2.57
C SER A 211 6.79 1.97 -1.27
N ASN A 212 7.32 2.60 -0.21
CA ASN A 212 7.44 1.97 1.10
C ASN A 212 6.08 1.69 1.74
N ALA A 213 5.15 2.64 1.66
CA ALA A 213 3.80 2.46 2.18
C ALA A 213 3.01 1.39 1.41
N ALA A 214 3.21 1.27 0.10
CA ALA A 214 2.61 0.21 -0.71
C ALA A 214 3.09 -1.18 -0.24
N VAL A 215 4.39 -1.34 0.05
CA VAL A 215 4.96 -2.58 0.63
C VAL A 215 4.39 -2.87 2.02
N MET A 216 4.09 -1.85 2.84
CA MET A 216 3.43 -2.06 4.13
C MET A 216 2.01 -2.65 3.97
N ILE A 217 1.30 -2.24 2.91
CA ILE A 217 -0.08 -2.67 2.62
C ILE A 217 -0.06 -4.06 1.97
N GLN A 218 0.74 -4.22 0.92
CA GLN A 218 0.93 -5.44 0.15
C GLN A 218 2.41 -5.82 0.14
N PRO A 219 2.84 -6.66 1.09
CA PRO A 219 4.21 -7.16 1.15
C PRO A 219 4.68 -7.80 -0.16
N SER A 220 5.96 -7.64 -0.49
CA SER A 220 6.58 -8.31 -1.62
C SER A 220 7.14 -9.67 -1.22
N LEU A 221 7.03 -10.65 -2.11
CA LEU A 221 7.56 -12.00 -1.91
C LEU A 221 8.47 -12.36 -3.09
N ILE A 222 9.69 -12.80 -2.83
CA ILE A 222 10.65 -13.27 -3.84
C ILE A 222 10.94 -14.74 -3.57
N SER A 223 10.95 -15.56 -4.62
CA SER A 223 11.27 -16.98 -4.56
C SER A 223 12.64 -17.27 -5.13
N TYR A 224 13.43 -18.06 -4.41
CA TYR A 224 14.76 -18.53 -4.78
C TYR A 224 14.71 -20.05 -4.90
N SER A 225 15.17 -20.59 -6.04
CA SER A 225 15.24 -22.03 -6.28
C SER A 225 16.47 -22.38 -7.12
N PHE A 226 16.81 -23.66 -7.24
CA PHE A 226 17.87 -24.10 -8.15
C PHE A 226 17.52 -23.95 -9.63
N ASN A 227 16.23 -24.02 -9.95
CA ASN A 227 15.75 -24.16 -11.33
C ASN A 227 15.41 -22.81 -11.97
N SER A 228 15.48 -21.72 -11.22
CA SER A 228 15.13 -20.39 -11.69
C SER A 228 15.95 -19.30 -10.98
N LEU A 229 16.17 -18.20 -11.67
CA LEU A 229 16.64 -16.97 -11.02
C LEU A 229 15.62 -16.48 -9.98
N PRO A 230 16.07 -15.67 -8.99
CA PRO A 230 15.16 -15.02 -8.05
C PRO A 230 14.07 -14.25 -8.80
N ALA A 231 12.81 -14.52 -8.46
CA ALA A 231 11.66 -13.93 -9.14
C ALA A 231 10.53 -13.58 -8.16
N PRO A 232 9.73 -12.54 -8.44
CA PRO A 232 8.53 -12.24 -7.67
C PRO A 232 7.58 -13.44 -7.61
N ALA A 233 7.08 -13.75 -6.42
CA ALA A 233 6.09 -14.77 -6.17
C ALA A 233 4.78 -14.13 -5.71
N LEU A 234 3.67 -14.84 -5.90
CA LEU A 234 2.38 -14.39 -5.38
C LEU A 234 2.39 -14.39 -3.85
N LEU A 235 1.78 -13.38 -3.22
CA LEU A 235 1.61 -13.34 -1.77
C LEU A 235 0.49 -14.31 -1.35
N ASP A 236 0.73 -15.59 -1.56
CA ASP A 236 -0.25 -16.67 -1.51
C ASP A 236 0.38 -17.94 -0.93
N VAL A 237 -0.40 -18.76 -0.23
CA VAL A 237 0.06 -20.02 0.34
C VAL A 237 0.61 -20.99 -0.71
N SER A 238 0.08 -20.94 -1.95
CA SER A 238 0.57 -21.73 -3.08
C SER A 238 2.01 -21.42 -3.49
N SER A 239 2.56 -20.28 -3.06
CA SER A 239 3.98 -19.94 -3.29
C SER A 239 4.93 -20.71 -2.37
N ILE A 240 4.42 -21.33 -1.29
CA ILE A 240 5.25 -22.16 -0.42
C ILE A 240 5.56 -23.49 -1.11
N GLY A 241 6.84 -23.86 -1.12
CA GLY A 241 7.31 -25.13 -1.61
C GLY A 241 8.48 -25.66 -0.78
N ALA A 242 8.63 -26.98 -0.73
CA ALA A 242 9.68 -27.64 0.05
C ALA A 242 11.10 -27.34 -0.49
N ASP A 243 11.22 -27.08 -1.78
CA ASP A 243 12.46 -26.98 -2.56
C ASP A 243 12.91 -25.54 -2.86
N ARG A 244 12.29 -24.54 -2.21
CA ARG A 244 12.57 -23.12 -2.45
C ARG A 244 12.76 -22.34 -1.14
N ILE A 245 13.39 -21.19 -1.26
CA ILE A 245 13.51 -20.18 -0.19
C ILE A 245 12.64 -19.00 -0.59
N LEU A 246 11.93 -18.41 0.36
CA LEU A 246 11.14 -17.20 0.16
C LEU A 246 11.74 -16.04 0.95
N LEU A 247 11.85 -14.88 0.33
CA LEU A 247 12.15 -13.61 0.98
C LEU A 247 10.88 -12.75 0.97
N LEU A 248 10.26 -12.58 2.14
CA LEU A 248 9.15 -11.67 2.34
C LEU A 248 9.67 -10.34 2.86
N ASP A 249 9.28 -9.25 2.21
CA ASP A 249 9.45 -7.91 2.73
C ASP A 249 8.07 -7.28 3.00
N SER A 250 7.81 -7.00 4.28
CA SER A 250 6.56 -6.39 4.77
C SER A 250 6.78 -4.99 5.33
N TYR A 251 7.86 -4.34 4.92
CA TYR A 251 8.40 -3.09 5.48
C TYR A 251 8.90 -3.23 6.93
N PHE A 252 8.07 -3.65 7.88
CA PHE A 252 8.40 -3.74 9.31
C PHE A 252 9.22 -4.99 9.67
N SER A 253 9.07 -6.05 8.89
CA SER A 253 9.85 -7.28 9.01
C SER A 253 10.28 -7.79 7.65
N VAL A 254 11.48 -8.35 7.61
CA VAL A 254 12.04 -9.11 6.48
C VAL A 254 12.12 -10.56 6.92
N VAL A 255 11.49 -11.47 6.19
CA VAL A 255 11.43 -12.90 6.54
C VAL A 255 12.12 -13.73 5.48
N ILE A 256 13.16 -14.46 5.88
CA ILE A 256 13.77 -15.52 5.07
C ILE A 256 13.17 -16.84 5.53
N PHE A 257 12.44 -17.49 4.64
CA PHE A 257 11.72 -18.72 4.91
C PHE A 257 12.28 -19.86 4.06
N HIS A 258 12.72 -20.94 4.71
CA HIS A 258 13.26 -22.12 4.04
C HIS A 258 12.19 -23.21 3.95
N GLY A 259 11.94 -23.71 2.74
CA GLY A 259 11.16 -24.93 2.54
C GLY A 259 11.78 -26.14 3.25
N THR A 260 10.95 -27.14 3.56
CA THR A 260 11.37 -28.34 4.31
C THR A 260 12.62 -29.03 3.73
N THR A 261 12.70 -29.25 2.42
CA THR A 261 13.87 -29.89 1.77
C THR A 261 15.11 -29.03 1.90
N ILE A 262 14.99 -27.72 1.67
CA ILE A 262 16.11 -26.77 1.83
C ILE A 262 16.62 -26.77 3.27
N ALA A 263 15.71 -26.70 4.25
CA ALA A 263 16.07 -26.73 5.66
C ALA A 263 16.78 -28.03 6.05
N GLN A 264 16.31 -29.18 5.54
CA GLN A 264 16.96 -30.47 5.76
C GLN A 264 18.39 -30.51 5.20
N TRP A 265 18.60 -30.10 3.95
CA TRP A 265 19.94 -30.04 3.36
C TRP A 265 20.87 -29.08 4.09
N ARG A 266 20.37 -27.92 4.54
CA ARG A 266 21.12 -26.96 5.35
C ARG A 266 21.56 -27.58 6.68
N ASN A 267 20.67 -28.32 7.34
CA ASN A 267 20.94 -28.95 8.63
C ASN A 267 21.90 -30.15 8.50
N MET A 268 21.92 -30.84 7.35
CA MET A 268 22.92 -31.87 7.02
C MET A 268 24.29 -31.28 6.65
N GLY A 269 24.41 -29.96 6.54
CA GLY A 269 25.68 -29.27 6.28
C GLY A 269 26.17 -29.39 4.83
N TYR A 270 25.27 -29.65 3.88
CA TYR A 270 25.64 -29.78 2.46
C TYR A 270 26.33 -28.53 1.92
N GLN A 271 25.95 -27.35 2.37
CA GLN A 271 26.57 -26.07 1.99
C GLN A 271 28.06 -25.98 2.33
N ASN A 272 28.57 -26.80 3.24
CA ASN A 272 29.99 -26.82 3.62
C ASN A 272 30.82 -27.75 2.73
N GLN A 273 30.18 -28.54 1.87
CA GLN A 273 30.85 -29.51 1.01
C GLN A 273 31.28 -28.83 -0.31
N PRO A 274 32.52 -29.06 -0.80
CA PRO A 274 32.99 -28.45 -2.04
C PRO A 274 32.13 -28.76 -3.27
N GLU A 275 31.44 -29.91 -3.27
CA GLU A 275 30.57 -30.37 -4.35
C GLU A 275 29.22 -29.62 -4.40
N HIS A 276 28.87 -28.90 -3.34
CA HIS A 276 27.56 -28.26 -3.15
C HIS A 276 27.66 -26.73 -3.01
N GLN A 277 28.65 -26.10 -3.65
CA GLN A 277 28.80 -24.64 -3.67
C GLN A 277 27.53 -23.91 -4.17
N ALA A 278 26.82 -24.48 -5.15
CA ALA A 278 25.56 -23.91 -5.63
C ALA A 278 24.50 -23.81 -4.53
N PHE A 279 24.46 -24.76 -3.60
CA PHE A 279 23.55 -24.72 -2.46
C PHE A 279 23.96 -23.64 -1.43
N ALA A 280 25.27 -23.47 -1.20
CA ALA A 280 25.77 -22.37 -0.38
C ALA A 280 25.36 -21.01 -0.95
N HIS A 281 25.50 -20.82 -2.27
CA HIS A 281 25.05 -19.59 -2.94
C HIS A 281 23.53 -19.40 -2.86
N LEU A 282 22.74 -20.48 -3.01
CA LEU A 282 21.28 -20.41 -2.88
C LEU A 282 20.85 -19.95 -1.49
N LEU A 283 21.51 -20.45 -0.43
CA LEU A 283 21.25 -20.02 0.95
C LEU A 283 21.68 -18.56 1.19
N GLN A 284 22.77 -18.11 0.57
CA GLN A 284 23.31 -16.77 0.80
C GLN A 284 22.53 -15.67 0.06
N ALA A 285 22.05 -15.92 -1.16
CA ALA A 285 21.36 -14.93 -1.98
C ALA A 285 20.21 -14.16 -1.26
N PRO A 286 19.25 -14.82 -0.57
CA PRO A 286 18.19 -14.08 0.15
C PRO A 286 18.72 -13.31 1.36
N HIS A 287 19.86 -13.69 1.94
CA HIS A 287 20.50 -12.92 3.01
C HIS A 287 21.12 -11.63 2.47
N ASP A 288 21.79 -11.69 1.31
CA ASP A 288 22.38 -10.51 0.66
C ASP A 288 21.28 -9.49 0.29
N ASP A 289 20.17 -9.97 -0.29
CA ASP A 289 19.02 -9.12 -0.63
C ASP A 289 18.35 -8.54 0.62
N ALA A 290 18.21 -9.34 1.69
CA ALA A 290 17.68 -8.86 2.97
C ALA A 290 18.57 -7.77 3.59
N GLU A 291 19.90 -7.91 3.51
CA GLU A 291 20.84 -6.93 4.04
C GLU A 291 20.75 -5.59 3.29
N LEU A 292 20.58 -5.62 1.96
CA LEU A 292 20.33 -4.42 1.15
C LEU A 292 19.06 -3.69 1.61
N ILE A 293 17.97 -4.43 1.81
CA ILE A 293 16.71 -3.87 2.32
C ILE A 293 16.90 -3.26 3.72
N ILE A 294 17.57 -3.98 4.61
CA ILE A 294 17.81 -3.55 6.00
C ILE A 294 18.66 -2.28 6.05
N ARG A 295 19.69 -2.17 5.21
CA ARG A 295 20.63 -1.05 5.22
C ARG A 295 19.98 0.26 4.79
N ASP A 296 19.08 0.21 3.82
CA ASP A 296 18.48 1.41 3.24
C ASP A 296 17.20 1.85 3.97
N ARG A 297 16.64 1.00 4.85
CA ARG A 297 15.37 1.25 5.54
C ARG A 297 15.55 1.88 6.92
N PHE A 298 14.69 2.85 7.22
CA PHE A 298 14.53 3.40 8.56
C PHE A 298 13.04 3.41 8.95
N PRO A 299 12.66 2.88 10.13
CA PRO A 299 13.52 2.17 11.09
C PRO A 299 13.98 0.81 10.56
N VAL A 300 15.03 0.26 11.17
CA VAL A 300 15.58 -1.05 10.82
C VAL A 300 14.48 -2.11 10.97
N PRO A 301 14.17 -2.88 9.93
CA PRO A 301 13.14 -3.91 10.02
C PRO A 301 13.65 -5.11 10.83
N ARG A 302 12.72 -5.84 11.45
CA ARG A 302 13.05 -7.08 12.12
C ARG A 302 13.38 -8.16 11.08
N LEU A 303 14.61 -8.67 11.09
CA LEU A 303 14.97 -9.87 10.33
C LEU A 303 14.47 -11.13 11.06
N VAL A 304 13.74 -11.98 10.35
CA VAL A 304 13.27 -13.28 10.82
C VAL A 304 13.77 -14.34 9.87
N VAL A 305 14.58 -15.27 10.37
CA VAL A 305 15.01 -16.45 9.60
C VAL A 305 14.30 -17.65 10.18
N CYS A 306 13.59 -18.40 9.34
CA CYS A 306 12.77 -19.51 9.79
C CYS A 306 12.67 -20.61 8.74
N ASP A 307 12.23 -21.77 9.20
CA ASP A 307 11.98 -22.95 8.36
C ASP A 307 10.48 -23.24 8.34
N GLN A 308 10.02 -23.93 7.30
CA GLN A 308 8.67 -24.46 7.20
C GLN A 308 8.33 -25.31 8.44
N HIS A 309 7.14 -25.09 9.00
CA HIS A 309 6.66 -25.63 10.27
C HIS A 309 7.38 -25.14 11.55
N GLY A 310 8.34 -24.21 11.44
CA GLY A 310 8.94 -23.52 12.58
C GLY A 310 7.99 -22.47 13.19
N SER A 311 8.14 -22.17 14.49
CA SER A 311 7.26 -21.22 15.19
C SER A 311 7.27 -19.80 14.60
N GLN A 312 8.42 -19.35 14.09
CA GLN A 312 8.58 -18.03 13.45
C GLN A 312 8.02 -17.99 12.02
N ALA A 313 7.69 -19.12 11.39
CA ALA A 313 7.06 -19.15 10.07
C ALA A 313 5.72 -18.40 10.04
N ARG A 314 5.06 -18.25 11.19
CA ARG A 314 3.84 -17.46 11.33
C ARG A 314 3.96 -16.02 10.83
N PHE A 315 5.16 -15.42 10.85
CA PHE A 315 5.40 -14.09 10.30
C PHE A 315 5.19 -14.03 8.79
N LEU A 316 5.50 -15.12 8.08
CA LEU A 316 5.16 -15.29 6.66
C LEU A 316 3.67 -15.62 6.51
N LEU A 317 3.20 -16.67 7.17
CA LEU A 317 1.85 -17.22 6.97
C LEU A 317 0.75 -16.19 7.23
N ALA A 318 0.90 -15.32 8.24
CA ALA A 318 -0.06 -14.28 8.55
C ALA A 318 -0.21 -13.19 7.46
N LYS A 319 0.71 -13.14 6.48
CA LYS A 319 0.67 -12.19 5.36
C LYS A 319 0.17 -12.80 4.06
N LEU A 320 0.14 -14.12 3.95
CA LEU A 320 -0.24 -14.80 2.71
C LEU A 320 -1.77 -14.83 2.52
N ASN A 321 -2.19 -14.90 1.27
CA ASN A 321 -3.56 -15.23 0.91
C ASN A 321 -3.86 -16.71 1.20
N PRO A 322 -4.91 -17.04 1.98
CA PRO A 322 -5.32 -18.41 2.27
C PRO A 322 -6.12 -19.01 1.09
N SER A 323 -5.51 -19.16 -0.08
CA SER A 323 -6.15 -19.76 -1.27
C SER A 323 -6.44 -21.25 -1.08
N ALA A 324 -5.62 -21.94 -0.29
CA ALA A 324 -5.87 -23.30 0.17
C ALA A 324 -6.34 -23.28 1.65
N SER A 325 -7.65 -23.40 1.84
CA SER A 325 -8.30 -23.47 3.15
C SER A 325 -8.63 -24.91 3.53
N TYR A 326 -8.63 -25.20 4.85
CA TYR A 326 -8.98 -26.52 5.40
C TYR A 326 -10.42 -26.95 5.08
N SER A 327 -11.27 -26.03 4.61
CA SER A 327 -12.63 -26.33 4.16
C SER A 327 -12.67 -27.05 2.80
N ASN A 328 -11.63 -26.89 1.96
CA ASN A 328 -11.54 -27.43 0.59
C ASN A 328 -10.44 -28.51 0.43
N VAL A 329 -10.16 -29.27 1.48
CA VAL A 329 -9.06 -30.26 1.53
C VAL A 329 -9.14 -31.33 0.42
N HIS A 330 -10.32 -31.57 -0.16
CA HIS A 330 -10.51 -32.57 -1.22
C HIS A 330 -9.98 -32.15 -2.61
N GLU A 331 -9.71 -30.86 -2.84
CA GLU A 331 -9.15 -30.36 -4.12
C GLU A 331 -7.65 -30.09 -4.05
N MET A 332 -6.99 -30.44 -2.93
CA MET A 332 -5.60 -30.09 -2.69
C MET A 332 -4.62 -31.10 -3.29
N ALA A 333 -3.61 -30.58 -4.02
CA ALA A 333 -2.45 -31.37 -4.39
C ALA A 333 -1.67 -31.80 -3.13
N ALA A 334 -1.24 -33.06 -3.08
CA ALA A 334 -0.47 -33.60 -1.96
C ALA A 334 0.79 -32.74 -1.70
N GLY A 335 0.95 -32.24 -0.48
CA GLY A 335 2.11 -31.44 -0.05
C GLY A 335 1.93 -29.91 -0.11
N SER A 336 0.73 -29.41 -0.38
CA SER A 336 0.42 -27.97 -0.27
C SER A 336 0.19 -27.55 1.18
N ASP A 337 0.78 -26.42 1.58
CA ASP A 337 0.53 -25.85 2.91
C ASP A 337 -0.89 -25.28 3.00
N VAL A 338 -1.49 -25.38 4.18
CA VAL A 338 -2.82 -24.85 4.51
C VAL A 338 -2.67 -23.76 5.56
N ILE A 339 -3.34 -22.63 5.36
CA ILE A 339 -3.45 -21.60 6.40
C ILE A 339 -4.75 -21.82 7.16
N PHE A 340 -4.65 -22.04 8.47
CA PHE A 340 -5.81 -22.19 9.35
C PHE A 340 -6.33 -20.81 9.75
N THR A 341 -7.26 -20.27 8.95
CA THR A 341 -7.94 -19.00 9.20
C THR A 341 -9.36 -19.04 8.67
N ASP A 342 -10.26 -18.27 9.31
CA ASP A 342 -11.61 -17.98 8.81
C ASP A 342 -11.60 -16.82 7.79
N ASP A 343 -10.43 -16.23 7.51
CA ASP A 343 -10.30 -15.18 6.52
C ASP A 343 -10.66 -15.66 5.12
N VAL A 344 -11.36 -14.80 4.40
CA VAL A 344 -11.75 -15.01 3.01
C VAL A 344 -10.52 -14.92 2.09
N SER A 345 -10.42 -15.81 1.11
CA SER A 345 -9.36 -15.76 0.10
C SER A 345 -9.57 -14.61 -0.89
N LEU A 346 -8.50 -14.19 -1.57
CA LEU A 346 -8.56 -13.14 -2.59
C LEU A 346 -9.58 -13.48 -3.68
N GLN A 347 -9.65 -14.75 -4.11
CA GLN A 347 -10.60 -15.16 -5.14
C GLN A 347 -12.04 -14.92 -4.70
N VAL A 348 -12.41 -15.40 -3.51
CA VAL A 348 -13.78 -15.22 -2.98
C VAL A 348 -14.08 -13.74 -2.75
N PHE A 349 -13.11 -12.95 -2.32
CA PHE A 349 -13.24 -11.49 -2.20
C PHE A 349 -13.53 -10.83 -3.55
N ILE A 350 -12.81 -11.21 -4.61
CA ILE A 350 -13.00 -10.68 -5.96
C ILE A 350 -14.35 -11.13 -6.53
N ASP A 351 -14.74 -12.40 -6.36
CA ASP A 351 -16.03 -12.91 -6.84
C ASP A 351 -17.19 -12.13 -6.22
N HIS A 352 -17.13 -11.85 -4.91
CA HIS A 352 -18.15 -11.07 -4.23
C HIS A 352 -18.13 -9.60 -4.63
N LEU A 353 -16.95 -9.01 -4.84
CA LEU A 353 -16.81 -7.66 -5.37
C LEU A 353 -17.45 -7.54 -6.76
N GLN A 354 -17.21 -8.50 -7.65
CA GLN A 354 -17.79 -8.54 -8.99
C GLN A 354 -19.32 -8.60 -8.91
N GLN A 355 -19.86 -9.50 -8.09
CA GLN A 355 -21.31 -9.62 -7.89
C GLN A 355 -21.95 -8.31 -7.44
N LEU A 356 -21.36 -7.62 -6.46
CA LEU A 356 -21.89 -6.35 -5.96
C LEU A 356 -21.68 -5.20 -6.95
N ALA A 357 -20.57 -5.20 -7.68
CA ALA A 357 -20.25 -4.14 -8.63
C ALA A 357 -21.27 -4.10 -9.79
N VAL A 358 -21.64 -5.27 -10.34
CA VAL A 358 -22.57 -5.36 -11.48
C VAL A 358 -24.04 -5.09 -11.12
N GLN A 359 -24.37 -5.14 -9.83
CA GLN A 359 -25.72 -4.89 -9.30
C GLN A 359 -25.95 -3.41 -8.92
N ALA A 360 -24.89 -2.67 -8.60
CA ALA A 360 -25.00 -1.31 -8.05
C ALA A 360 -25.28 -0.21 -9.09
N SER A 361 -25.51 -0.59 -10.36
CA SER A 361 -25.87 0.32 -11.48
C SER A 361 -27.37 0.49 -11.70
#